data_AF-H0HJL7-F1
#
_entry.id   AF-H0HJL7-F1
#
_cell.length_a   1.000
_cell.length_b   1.000
_cell.length_c   1.000
_cell.angle_alpha   90.00
_cell.angle_beta   90.00
_cell.angle_gamma   90.00
#
_symmetry.space_group_name_H-M   'P 1'
#
loop_
_entity.id
_entity.type
_entity.pdbx_description
1 polymer ?
#
loop_
_entity_poly.entity_id
_entity_poly.type
_entity_poly.pdbx_seq_one_letter_code
_entity_poly.pdbx_strand_id
1 'polypeptide(L)'
;MPDARDDSFELYDLRVEVTAPEGGPIYCGAKVGDHFELRGEMLHLPPGQGFSIYSLAALLPLLPAKQRPTHKNDWMTTDAEVACPDPNCSSRFRITRLGLRRFSHAQTTAVPLDG
;
A
#
# COMPACT_ATOMS: atom_id res chain seq x y z
N MET A 1 14.49 -11.26 24.91
CA MET A 1 14.81 -11.93 23.64
C MET A 1 13.51 -12.52 23.13
N PRO A 2 13.17 -12.39 21.84
CA PRO A 2 12.02 -13.12 21.29
C PRO A 2 12.23 -14.60 21.59
N ASP A 3 11.16 -15.31 21.96
CA ASP A 3 11.20 -16.74 22.20
C ASP A 3 11.71 -17.42 20.92
N ALA A 4 12.62 -18.40 21.03
CA ALA A 4 13.22 -19.08 19.89
C ALA A 4 12.21 -19.90 19.05
N ARG A 5 10.92 -19.79 19.39
CA ARG A 5 9.76 -20.41 18.72
C ARG A 5 8.73 -19.41 18.19
N ASP A 6 8.85 -18.10 18.50
CA ASP A 6 7.93 -17.10 17.95
C ASP A 6 8.39 -16.70 16.55
N ASP A 7 7.81 -17.34 15.53
CA ASP A 7 8.09 -17.09 14.11
C ASP A 7 7.23 -15.95 13.53
N SER A 8 6.64 -15.13 14.39
CA SER A 8 5.74 -14.07 13.96
C SER A 8 6.43 -12.80 13.51
N PHE A 9 5.75 -12.09 12.62
CA PHE A 9 6.09 -10.73 12.25
C PHE A 9 4.81 -9.92 12.02
N GLU A 10 4.94 -8.60 11.93
CA GLU A 10 3.79 -7.71 11.71
C GLU A 10 3.98 -6.88 10.44
N LEU A 11 2.87 -6.65 9.74
CA LEU A 11 2.76 -5.69 8.64
C LEU A 11 1.60 -4.75 8.91
N TYR A 12 1.72 -3.51 8.45
CA TYR A 12 0.58 -2.62 8.37
C TYR A 12 -0.34 -3.05 7.22
N ASP A 13 -1.64 -3.12 7.48
CA ASP A 13 -2.62 -3.00 6.41
C ASP A 13 -2.56 -1.56 5.87
N LEU A 14 -2.78 -1.36 4.57
CA LEU A 14 -2.71 -0.04 3.94
C LEU A 14 -4.07 0.36 3.37
N ARG A 15 -4.38 1.65 3.43
CA ARG A 15 -5.40 2.28 2.59
C ARG A 15 -4.72 3.13 1.54
N VAL A 16 -5.08 2.95 0.28
CA VAL A 16 -4.66 3.82 -0.82
C VAL A 16 -5.87 4.55 -1.34
N GLU A 17 -5.87 5.87 -1.24
CA GLU A 17 -7.00 6.72 -1.58
C GLU A 17 -6.62 7.73 -2.67
N VAL A 18 -7.52 7.91 -3.63
CA VAL A 18 -7.36 8.90 -4.69
C VAL A 18 -7.64 10.30 -4.13
N THR A 19 -6.65 11.17 -4.26
CA THR A 19 -6.76 12.60 -3.97
C THR A 19 -6.48 13.39 -5.24
N ALA A 20 -6.91 14.65 -5.31
CA ALA A 20 -6.58 15.55 -6.40
C ALA A 20 -6.68 17.00 -5.91
N PRO A 21 -5.88 17.93 -6.47
CA PRO A 21 -6.12 19.35 -6.29
C PRO A 21 -7.46 19.74 -6.90
N GLU A 22 -8.12 20.73 -6.31
CA GLU A 22 -9.39 21.24 -6.82
C GLU A 22 -9.25 21.76 -8.26
N GLY A 23 -10.19 21.36 -9.13
CA GLY A 23 -10.22 21.79 -10.53
C GLY A 23 -9.16 21.15 -11.45
N GLY A 24 -8.30 20.26 -10.96
CA GLY A 24 -7.31 19.57 -11.78
C GLY A 24 -7.92 18.49 -12.67
N PRO A 25 -7.49 18.33 -13.94
CA PRO A 25 -8.01 17.29 -14.82
C PRO A 25 -7.64 15.88 -14.34
N ILE A 26 -8.58 14.93 -14.49
CA ILE A 26 -8.37 13.51 -14.17
C ILE A 26 -8.69 12.67 -15.42
N TYR A 27 -7.68 11.96 -15.94
CA TYR A 27 -7.78 11.14 -17.16
C TYR A 27 -7.69 9.64 -16.91
N CYS A 28 -7.26 9.22 -15.71
CA CYS A 28 -7.09 7.81 -15.35
C CYS A 28 -8.39 7.11 -14.94
N GLY A 29 -9.54 7.77 -15.08
CA GLY A 29 -10.85 7.25 -14.67
C GLY A 29 -11.11 7.23 -13.16
N ALA A 30 -10.15 7.69 -12.36
CA ALA A 30 -10.27 7.76 -10.91
C ALA A 30 -11.22 8.89 -10.48
N LYS A 31 -11.87 8.71 -9.33
CA LYS A 31 -12.65 9.76 -8.65
C LYS A 31 -12.03 10.03 -7.29
N VAL A 32 -12.04 11.28 -6.85
CA VAL A 32 -11.57 11.63 -5.50
C VAL A 32 -12.37 10.84 -4.47
N GLY A 33 -11.66 10.18 -3.54
CA GLY A 33 -12.25 9.28 -2.54
C GLY A 33 -12.35 7.81 -2.95
N ASP A 34 -12.17 7.48 -4.25
CA ASP A 34 -11.97 6.08 -4.66
C ASP A 34 -10.76 5.53 -3.90
N HIS A 35 -10.86 4.31 -3.40
CA HIS A 35 -9.80 3.71 -2.62
C HIS A 35 -9.76 2.19 -2.72
N PHE A 36 -8.64 1.61 -2.33
CA PHE A 36 -8.54 0.20 -2.00
C PHE A 36 -7.81 0.02 -0.67
N GLU A 37 -8.03 -1.14 -0.04
CA GLU A 37 -7.28 -1.57 1.12
C GLU A 37 -6.39 -2.75 0.75
N LEU A 38 -5.13 -2.67 1.12
CA LEU A 38 -4.21 -3.81 1.09
C LEU A 38 -4.20 -4.42 2.49
N ARG A 39 -4.82 -5.59 2.63
CA ARG A 39 -4.94 -6.33 3.89
C ARG A 39 -4.02 -7.55 3.82
N GLY A 40 -2.89 -7.50 4.50
CA GLY A 40 -1.77 -8.40 4.20
C GLY A 40 -1.36 -8.31 2.73
N GLU A 41 -1.35 -9.42 2.00
CA GLU A 41 -1.07 -9.44 0.56
C GLU A 41 -2.30 -9.22 -0.34
N MET A 42 -3.50 -9.10 0.24
CA MET A 42 -4.75 -9.09 -0.51
C MET A 42 -5.28 -7.68 -0.73
N LEU A 43 -5.52 -7.32 -1.99
CA LEU A 43 -6.13 -6.05 -2.38
C LEU A 43 -7.66 -6.15 -2.37
N HIS A 44 -8.31 -5.23 -1.66
CA HIS A 44 -9.76 -5.15 -1.53
C HIS A 44 -10.30 -3.80 -2.03
N LEU A 45 -11.26 -3.86 -2.95
CA LEU A 45 -11.99 -2.70 -3.46
C LEU A 45 -13.39 -2.62 -2.85
N PRO A 46 -13.94 -1.41 -2.65
CA PRO A 46 -15.37 -1.25 -2.39
C PRO A 46 -16.22 -1.86 -3.51
N PRO A 47 -17.43 -2.38 -3.20
CA PRO A 47 -18.32 -2.94 -4.20
C PRO A 47 -18.60 -1.97 -5.35
N GLY A 48 -18.42 -2.43 -6.58
CA GLY A 48 -18.70 -1.65 -7.80
C GLY A 48 -17.65 -0.58 -8.14
N GLN A 49 -16.56 -0.47 -7.36
CA GLN A 49 -15.48 0.47 -7.66
C GLN A 49 -14.41 -0.19 -8.52
N GLY A 50 -14.08 0.44 -9.66
CA GLY A 50 -12.89 0.11 -10.43
C GLY A 50 -11.65 0.83 -9.90
N PHE A 51 -10.47 0.35 -10.29
CA PHE A 51 -9.22 1.09 -10.09
C PHE A 51 -8.34 0.89 -11.31
N SER A 52 -7.73 1.96 -11.82
CA SER A 52 -6.92 1.89 -13.04
C SER A 52 -5.73 0.95 -12.85
N ILE A 53 -5.56 -0.01 -13.76
CA ILE A 53 -4.40 -0.92 -13.75
C ILE A 53 -3.08 -0.17 -13.92
N TYR A 54 -3.09 0.98 -14.62
CA TYR A 54 -1.90 1.80 -14.80
C TYR A 54 -1.55 2.54 -13.50
N SER A 55 -2.56 3.01 -12.77
CA SER A 55 -2.37 3.56 -11.43
C SER A 55 -1.85 2.49 -10.46
N LEU A 56 -2.39 1.27 -10.51
CA LEU A 56 -1.87 0.15 -9.73
C LEU A 56 -0.40 -0.16 -10.07
N ALA A 57 -0.03 -0.16 -11.35
CA ALA A 57 1.35 -0.40 -11.76
C ALA A 57 2.35 0.59 -11.15
N ALA A 58 1.95 1.86 -10.98
CA ALA A 58 2.77 2.87 -10.30
C ALA A 58 2.84 2.66 -8.77
N LEU A 59 1.80 2.08 -8.18
CA LEU A 59 1.68 1.90 -6.73
C LEU A 59 2.32 0.62 -6.20
N LEU A 60 2.11 -0.50 -6.91
CA LEU A 60 2.49 -1.85 -6.47
C LEU A 60 3.96 -1.96 -6.00
N PRO A 61 4.97 -1.35 -6.67
CA PRO A 61 6.35 -1.43 -6.22
C PRO A 61 6.61 -0.83 -4.83
N LEU A 62 5.75 0.09 -4.38
CA LEU A 62 5.92 0.85 -3.13
C LEU A 62 5.21 0.19 -1.95
N LEU A 63 4.14 -0.58 -2.20
CA LEU A 63 3.28 -1.10 -1.14
C LEU A 63 4.01 -2.00 -0.14
N PRO A 64 4.85 -2.98 -0.55
CA PRO A 64 5.54 -3.84 0.41
C PRO A 64 6.45 -3.07 1.37
N ALA A 65 7.12 -2.02 0.89
CA ALA A 65 7.93 -1.15 1.74
C ALA A 65 7.05 -0.33 2.70
N LYS A 66 5.91 0.18 2.22
CA LYS A 66 4.95 0.94 3.04
C LYS A 66 4.29 0.09 4.14
N GLN A 67 4.14 -1.21 3.94
CA GLN A 67 3.64 -2.14 4.96
C GLN A 67 4.61 -2.37 6.12
N ARG A 68 5.91 -2.10 5.94
CA ARG A 68 6.95 -2.40 6.93
C ARG A 68 7.29 -1.18 7.77
N PRO A 69 7.80 -1.37 9.00
CA PRO A 69 8.54 -0.32 9.70
C PRO A 69 9.69 0.16 8.83
N THR A 70 9.75 1.47 8.60
CA THR A 70 10.78 2.13 7.79
C THR A 70 11.58 3.09 8.67
N HIS A 71 12.81 3.39 8.29
CA HIS A 71 13.66 4.29 9.09
C HIS A 71 13.12 5.72 9.09
N LYS A 72 13.07 6.40 10.23
CA LYS A 72 12.45 7.74 10.38
C LYS A 72 13.02 8.83 9.46
N ASN A 73 14.27 8.68 9.02
CA ASN A 73 14.96 9.62 8.12
C ASN A 73 14.89 9.20 6.64
N ASP A 74 14.22 8.10 6.32
CA ASP A 74 14.00 7.68 4.93
C ASP A 74 12.75 8.37 4.38
N TRP A 75 12.84 8.90 3.15
CA TRP A 75 11.71 9.50 2.43
C TRP A 75 10.53 8.51 2.31
N MET A 76 10.83 7.20 2.23
CA MET A 76 9.80 6.16 2.22
C MET A 76 8.93 6.17 3.48
N THR A 77 9.39 6.75 4.59
CA THR A 77 8.60 6.90 5.82
C THR A 77 7.65 8.08 5.76
N THR A 78 8.11 9.21 5.23
CA THR A 78 7.37 10.49 5.28
C THR A 78 6.45 10.69 4.07
N ASP A 79 6.88 10.27 2.89
CA ASP A 79 6.24 10.65 1.64
C ASP A 79 5.07 9.71 1.34
N ALA A 80 3.85 10.13 1.63
CA ALA A 80 2.65 9.29 1.50
C ALA A 80 1.95 9.39 0.14
N GLU A 81 2.35 10.32 -0.72
CA GLU A 81 1.62 10.62 -1.97
C GLU A 81 2.38 10.14 -3.22
N VAL A 82 1.67 9.44 -4.09
CA VAL A 82 2.20 8.92 -5.36
C VAL A 82 1.46 9.60 -6.51
N ALA A 83 2.20 10.01 -7.55
CA ALA A 83 1.63 10.62 -8.74
C ALA A 83 0.83 9.64 -9.60
N CYS A 84 -0.16 10.13 -10.33
CA CYS A 84 -0.63 9.43 -11.53
C CYS A 84 0.54 9.21 -12.50
N PRO A 85 0.66 8.03 -13.14
CA PRO A 85 1.69 7.81 -14.16
C PRO A 85 1.48 8.67 -15.43
N ASP A 86 0.26 9.15 -15.70
CA ASP A 86 0.01 10.16 -16.73
C ASP A 86 0.41 11.55 -16.19
N PRO A 87 1.42 12.22 -16.76
CA PRO A 87 1.90 13.51 -16.27
C PRO A 87 0.87 14.65 -16.38
N ASN A 88 -0.16 14.50 -17.22
CA ASN A 88 -1.21 15.50 -17.37
C ASN A 88 -2.41 15.24 -16.46
N CYS A 89 -2.44 14.10 -15.76
CA CYS A 89 -3.47 13.77 -14.80
C CYS A 89 -3.11 14.29 -13.41
N SER A 90 -4.00 15.07 -12.82
CA SER A 90 -3.76 15.74 -11.52
C SER A 90 -3.97 14.82 -10.31
N SER A 91 -4.49 13.60 -10.52
CA SER A 91 -4.74 12.68 -9.42
C SER A 91 -3.44 12.26 -8.73
N ARG A 92 -3.50 12.19 -7.40
CA ARG A 92 -2.50 11.59 -6.52
C ARG A 92 -3.13 10.41 -5.79
N PHE A 93 -2.29 9.56 -5.22
CA PHE A 93 -2.70 8.43 -4.40
C PHE A 93 -2.04 8.55 -3.04
N ARG A 94 -2.84 8.74 -2.00
CA ARG A 94 -2.36 8.82 -0.62
C ARG A 94 -2.36 7.44 0.02
N ILE A 95 -1.20 7.00 0.46
CA ILE A 95 -1.01 5.74 1.18
C ILE A 95 -1.03 6.01 2.68
N THR A 96 -1.96 5.38 3.40
CA THR A 96 -2.11 5.49 4.86
C THR A 96 -1.92 4.12 5.49
N ARG A 97 -1.04 4.03 6.50
CA ARG A 97 -0.93 2.83 7.34
C ARG A 97 -2.15 2.74 8.25
N LEU A 98 -2.78 1.58 8.28
CA LEU A 98 -3.90 1.24 9.16
C LEU A 98 -3.38 0.48 10.39
N GLY A 99 -4.11 -0.53 10.86
CA GLY A 99 -3.70 -1.40 11.95
C GLY A 99 -2.57 -2.35 11.54
N LEU A 100 -1.84 -2.83 12.55
CA LEU A 100 -0.90 -3.94 12.41
C LEU A 100 -1.66 -5.26 12.32
N ARG A 101 -1.20 -6.12 11.42
CA ARG A 101 -1.63 -7.49 11.24
C ARG A 101 -0.47 -8.42 11.54
N ARG A 102 -0.69 -9.39 12.41
CA ARG A 102 0.29 -10.42 12.79
C ARG A 102 0.25 -11.58 11.79
N PHE A 103 1.43 -12.03 11.39
CA PHE A 103 1.68 -13.17 10.51
C PHE A 103 2.57 -14.19 11.23
N SER A 104 2.61 -15.41 10.72
CA SER A 104 3.58 -16.44 11.07
C SER A 104 4.42 -16.76 9.83
N HIS A 105 5.75 -16.84 9.98
CA HIS A 105 6.67 -17.17 8.90
C HIS A 105 6.27 -18.46 8.18
N ALA A 106 6.03 -19.55 8.93
CA ALA A 106 5.66 -20.84 8.39
C ALA A 106 4.34 -20.85 7.60
N GLN A 107 3.47 -19.86 7.82
CA GLN A 107 2.23 -19.70 7.05
C GLN A 107 2.42 -18.93 5.74
N THR A 108 3.53 -18.21 5.59
CA THR A 108 3.77 -17.29 4.47
C THR A 108 4.87 -17.78 3.53
N THR A 109 5.65 -18.78 3.92
CA THR A 109 6.67 -19.38 3.08
C THR A 109 6.96 -20.83 3.48
N ALA A 110 7.38 -21.64 2.50
CA ALA A 110 7.86 -23.00 2.72
C ALA A 110 9.35 -23.06 3.11
N VAL A 111 10.08 -21.93 3.03
CA VAL A 111 11.50 -21.85 3.39
C VAL A 111 11.63 -21.71 4.91
N PRO A 112 12.40 -22.57 5.61
CA PRO A 112 12.62 -22.44 7.06
C PRO A 112 13.38 -21.16 7.44
N LEU A 113 13.26 -20.71 8.70
CA LEU A 113 13.98 -19.52 9.20
C LEU A 113 15.51 -19.67 9.21
N ASP A 114 16.00 -20.90 9.42
CA ASP A 114 17.44 -21.23 9.46
C ASP A 114 18.00 -21.61 8.07
N GLY A 115 17.22 -21.37 7.01
CA GLY A 115 17.54 -21.73 5.62
C GLY A 115 18.37 -20.72 4.87
#